data_AF-A0A510TGX6-F1
#
_entry.id   AF-A0A510TGX6-F1
#
_cell.length_a   1.000
_cell.length_b   1.000
_cell.length_c   1.000
_cell.angle_alpha   90.00
_cell.angle_beta   90.00
_cell.angle_gamma   90.00
#
_symmetry.space_group_name_H-M   'P 1'
#
loop_
_entity.id
_entity.type
_entity.pdbx_description
1 polymer ?
#
loop_
_entity_poly.entity_id
_entity_poly.type
_entity_poly.pdbx_seq_one_letter_code
_entity_poly.pdbx_strand_id
1 'polypeptide(L)'
;MPPATPSSPASPSSPVGRRAVLGAAAAAVPVLAGAAAPAGAATRRRRSQRALPGGGDLGPNVLVFDPATPGIQAKLDEVFAKQESAQFGDGRYALLFKPGTYHGLNAQIGFYTSVAGLGLSPDDTTINGDVTVDAGWFDGNATQNFWRSAENLALVPANGTNRWAVAQAAPFRRMHVRGGLNLAPSGYGWASGGYIADSRIDGQVGPYSQQQWYTRDSVVGGWLNGVWNMVFSGVQGAPAQGFPDPVYTTLDTTPVSREKPFLYVAGGEFRVFLPEKRTNARGVSWGGGTPRGTSLPLSRFYVAKPGVSAATLNQALAQGLHLLLTPGVYHVDRPIQVDRPNTVVLGLGYATLVPDNGATAVRVADVDGVRLAGFLVDAGPVNSRTLLEIGPAGAAKDHSANPTTVQDVFVRIGGAGAGKATTSMVINSRHTIVDHTWVWRADHGTGVGWETNRADYGVVVNGDDVLCTGLFVEHFNKYDVQWNGQRGRTIFFQNEKAYDAPNQAAVQNGAVKGYAAYKVGDHVTAHEGWGLGSYCYYNVDPGIVQHHGFSAPNRPGVRFHDLLVVSLGGNGQYEHVINETGAPTSGTSTTPSTVVSYP
;
A
#
# COMPACT_ATOMS: atom_id res chain seq x y z
N MET A 1 64.03 -19.98 -17.99
CA MET A 1 64.83 -20.94 -17.21
C MET A 1 64.42 -20.85 -15.75
N PRO A 2 64.39 -22.00 -15.07
CA PRO A 2 63.42 -22.39 -14.03
C PRO A 2 64.23 -22.60 -12.70
N PRO A 3 63.90 -23.48 -11.72
CA PRO A 3 62.79 -24.45 -11.56
C PRO A 3 62.21 -24.43 -10.10
N ALA A 4 61.38 -25.34 -9.57
CA ALA A 4 60.84 -26.63 -9.99
C ALA A 4 59.56 -26.96 -9.16
N THR A 5 58.65 -27.68 -9.81
CA THR A 5 57.49 -28.50 -9.36
C THR A 5 57.88 -29.71 -8.47
N PRO A 6 57.09 -30.81 -8.22
CA PRO A 6 55.63 -31.12 -8.37
C PRO A 6 55.00 -31.98 -7.21
N SER A 7 53.73 -32.37 -7.41
CA SER A 7 53.02 -33.66 -7.05
C SER A 7 51.79 -33.45 -6.15
N SER A 8 50.51 -33.59 -6.55
CA SER A 8 49.71 -34.66 -7.24
C SER A 8 49.33 -35.84 -6.30
N PRO A 9 48.28 -36.66 -6.59
CA PRO A 9 46.84 -36.37 -6.44
C PRO A 9 46.03 -37.57 -5.84
N ALA A 10 44.68 -37.53 -5.98
CA ALA A 10 43.71 -38.65 -5.94
C ALA A 10 43.30 -39.17 -4.54
N SER A 11 42.11 -39.72 -4.24
CA SER A 11 40.74 -39.80 -4.77
C SER A 11 39.94 -40.66 -3.75
N PRO A 12 38.60 -40.86 -3.87
CA PRO A 12 37.72 -41.21 -2.75
C PRO A 12 37.41 -42.72 -2.60
N SER A 13 36.92 -43.14 -1.43
CA SER A 13 36.21 -44.43 -1.26
C SER A 13 35.28 -44.46 -0.02
N SER A 14 33.98 -44.38 -0.28
CA SER A 14 32.83 -45.22 0.15
C SER A 14 32.80 -46.04 1.47
N PRO A 15 31.58 -46.42 1.93
CA PRO A 15 31.24 -46.75 3.32
C PRO A 15 31.15 -48.26 3.62
N VAL A 16 30.85 -48.62 4.87
CA VAL A 16 29.94 -49.71 5.36
C VAL A 16 30.41 -50.18 6.75
N GLY A 17 29.44 -50.40 7.66
CA GLY A 17 29.70 -51.09 8.92
C GLY A 17 28.45 -51.34 9.77
N ARG A 18 27.53 -52.17 9.29
CA ARG A 18 26.52 -52.83 10.14
C ARG A 18 27.20 -53.84 11.07
N ARG A 19 26.87 -53.86 12.36
CA ARG A 19 26.90 -55.08 13.18
C ARG A 19 25.71 -55.11 14.13
N ALA A 20 24.86 -56.12 13.90
CA ALA A 20 23.92 -56.65 14.87
C ALA A 20 24.62 -57.75 15.68
N VAL A 21 24.32 -57.87 16.97
CA VAL A 21 24.46 -59.11 17.75
C VAL A 21 23.28 -59.22 18.72
N LEU A 22 22.62 -60.37 18.64
CA LEU A 22 21.56 -60.86 19.52
C LEU A 22 22.08 -61.21 20.92
N GLY A 23 21.21 -61.14 21.92
CA GLY A 23 21.41 -61.78 23.22
C GLY A 23 20.14 -61.77 24.05
N ALA A 24 19.43 -62.90 24.04
CA ALA A 24 18.23 -63.15 24.84
C ALA A 24 18.59 -63.50 26.30
N ALA A 25 17.76 -63.08 27.25
CA ALA A 25 17.59 -63.75 28.55
C ALA A 25 16.19 -63.46 29.09
N ALA A 26 15.39 -64.52 29.22
CA ALA A 26 14.10 -64.53 29.87
C ALA A 26 14.27 -64.79 31.38
N ALA A 27 13.50 -64.10 32.21
CA ALA A 27 13.18 -64.54 33.57
C ALA A 27 11.82 -63.97 33.99
N ALA A 28 10.93 -64.86 34.40
CA ALA A 28 9.54 -64.61 34.76
C ALA A 28 9.38 -64.49 36.28
N VAL A 29 8.54 -63.56 36.77
CA VAL A 29 7.81 -63.65 38.07
C VAL A 29 6.60 -62.66 38.05
N PRO A 30 5.59 -62.75 38.94
CA PRO A 30 4.22 -63.13 38.61
C PRO A 30 3.22 -61.96 38.61
N VAL A 31 2.07 -62.18 37.98
CA VAL A 31 0.91 -61.27 37.96
C VAL A 31 0.17 -61.34 39.29
N LEU A 32 0.14 -60.22 40.02
CA LEU A 32 -0.81 -59.96 41.10
C LEU A 32 -1.99 -59.15 40.53
N ALA A 33 -3.18 -59.76 40.57
CA ALA A 33 -4.43 -59.14 40.18
C ALA A 33 -4.83 -58.06 41.20
N GLY A 34 -4.69 -56.79 40.83
CA GLY A 34 -5.30 -55.65 41.51
C GLY A 34 -6.50 -55.15 40.71
N ALA A 35 -7.68 -55.16 41.32
CA ALA A 35 -8.91 -54.65 40.74
C ALA A 35 -8.80 -53.14 40.45
N ALA A 36 -8.75 -52.77 39.18
CA ALA A 36 -8.85 -51.38 38.74
C ALA A 36 -10.33 -51.02 38.54
N ALA A 37 -10.81 -50.04 39.30
CA ALA A 37 -12.09 -49.38 39.08
C ALA A 37 -12.14 -48.78 37.65
N PRO A 38 -13.33 -48.70 37.00
CA PRO A 38 -13.42 -48.13 35.67
C PRO A 38 -13.16 -46.63 35.77
N ALA A 39 -12.01 -46.18 35.25
CA ALA A 39 -11.79 -44.78 34.96
C ALA A 39 -12.76 -44.39 33.85
N GLY A 40 -13.85 -43.70 34.23
CA GLY A 40 -14.80 -43.13 33.29
C GLY A 40 -14.05 -42.28 32.27
N ALA A 41 -14.14 -42.67 31.00
CA ALA A 41 -13.66 -41.86 29.89
C ALA A 41 -14.42 -40.53 29.92
N ALA A 42 -13.80 -39.50 30.51
CA ALA A 42 -14.28 -38.14 30.40
C ALA A 42 -14.20 -37.75 28.93
N THR A 43 -15.31 -37.88 28.21
CA THR A 43 -15.52 -37.26 26.92
C THR A 43 -15.21 -35.79 27.07
N ARG A 44 -14.05 -35.35 26.59
CA ARG A 44 -13.72 -33.95 26.40
C ARG A 44 -14.75 -33.43 25.40
N ARG A 45 -15.88 -32.90 25.89
CA ARG A 45 -16.80 -32.10 25.07
C ARG A 45 -15.92 -31.04 24.42
N ARG A 46 -15.67 -31.16 23.12
CA ARG A 46 -15.28 -30.02 22.29
C ARG A 46 -16.34 -28.97 22.60
N ARG A 47 -15.99 -27.94 23.38
CA ARG A 47 -16.81 -26.72 23.44
C ARG A 47 -16.91 -26.31 21.98
N SER A 48 -18.09 -26.45 21.37
CA SER A 48 -18.35 -25.85 20.08
C SER A 48 -18.05 -24.37 20.26
N GLN A 49 -17.01 -23.86 19.57
CA GLN A 49 -16.77 -22.43 19.58
C GLN A 49 -18.04 -21.77 19.10
N ARG A 50 -18.58 -20.85 19.90
CA ARG A 50 -19.82 -20.14 19.56
C ARG A 50 -19.59 -19.42 18.24
N ALA A 51 -20.52 -19.60 17.29
CA ALA A 51 -20.48 -18.90 16.02
C ALA A 51 -20.48 -17.38 16.26
N LEU A 52 -19.61 -16.67 15.55
CA LEU A 52 -19.51 -15.22 15.62
C LEU A 52 -20.62 -14.62 14.75
N PRO A 53 -21.38 -13.63 15.26
CA PRO A 53 -22.38 -12.94 14.44
C PRO A 53 -21.68 -12.06 13.40
N GLY A 54 -22.29 -11.93 12.23
CA GLY A 54 -21.97 -10.87 11.29
C GLY A 54 -22.86 -9.63 11.52
N GLY A 55 -22.39 -8.46 11.07
CA GLY A 55 -23.05 -7.19 11.29
C GLY A 55 -22.84 -6.60 12.68
N GLY A 56 -23.65 -5.61 13.01
CA GLY A 56 -23.60 -4.87 14.29
C GLY A 56 -23.23 -3.41 14.11
N ASP A 57 -23.19 -2.70 15.24
CA ASP A 57 -22.77 -1.30 15.31
C ASP A 57 -21.30 -1.12 14.88
N LEU A 58 -21.02 -0.04 14.15
CA LEU A 58 -19.71 0.27 13.57
C LEU A 58 -18.71 0.89 14.57
N GLY A 59 -19.11 1.06 15.83
CA GLY A 59 -18.26 1.60 16.89
C GLY A 59 -18.27 3.13 16.95
N PRO A 60 -17.72 3.70 18.04
CA PRO A 60 -17.84 5.13 18.34
C PRO A 60 -17.02 6.03 17.40
N ASN A 61 -16.03 5.46 16.70
CA ASN A 61 -15.13 6.20 15.83
C ASN A 61 -15.66 6.31 14.38
N VAL A 62 -16.83 5.75 14.11
CA VAL A 62 -17.56 5.93 12.86
C VAL A 62 -18.69 6.92 13.11
N LEU A 63 -18.51 8.14 12.62
CA LEU A 63 -19.48 9.22 12.76
C LEU A 63 -20.34 9.26 11.50
N VAL A 64 -21.62 8.94 11.64
CA VAL A 64 -22.57 8.88 10.53
C VAL A 64 -23.50 10.07 10.58
N PHE A 65 -23.51 10.87 9.52
CA PHE A 65 -24.34 12.07 9.38
C PHE A 65 -25.41 11.83 8.33
N ASP A 66 -26.60 12.37 8.53
CA ASP A 66 -27.62 12.57 7.50
C ASP A 66 -27.90 14.08 7.33
N PRO A 67 -28.60 14.52 6.27
CA PRO A 67 -28.83 15.94 6.03
C PRO A 67 -29.58 16.67 7.16
N ALA A 68 -30.30 15.94 8.02
CA ALA A 68 -31.04 16.49 9.14
C ALA A 68 -30.22 16.52 10.44
N THR A 69 -29.02 15.93 10.46
CA THR A 69 -28.17 15.87 11.64
C THR A 69 -27.73 17.29 12.03
N PRO A 70 -28.04 17.77 13.24
CA PRO A 70 -27.64 19.11 13.66
C PRO A 70 -26.14 19.16 13.99
N GLY A 71 -25.51 20.32 13.79
CA GLY A 71 -24.14 20.58 14.26
C GLY A 71 -23.04 19.79 13.54
N ILE A 72 -23.27 19.35 12.29
CA ILE A 72 -22.27 18.59 11.51
C ILE A 72 -20.93 19.31 11.45
N GLN A 73 -20.92 20.59 11.06
CA GLN A 73 -19.68 21.37 10.96
C GLN A 73 -18.89 21.39 12.27
N ALA A 74 -19.56 21.66 13.41
CA ALA A 74 -18.90 21.67 14.71
C ALA A 74 -18.28 20.31 15.06
N LYS A 75 -18.89 19.20 14.63
CA LYS A 75 -18.32 17.86 14.84
C LYS A 75 -17.13 17.58 13.91
N LEU A 76 -17.18 18.07 12.67
CA LEU A 76 -16.05 18.01 11.75
C LEU A 76 -14.85 18.80 12.31
N ASP A 77 -15.11 20.01 12.81
CA ASP A 77 -14.09 20.87 13.43
C ASP A 77 -13.49 20.21 14.69
N GLU A 78 -14.31 19.57 15.53
CA GLU A 78 -13.83 18.85 16.72
C GLU A 78 -12.89 17.70 16.35
N VAL A 79 -13.21 16.92 15.31
CA VAL A 79 -12.34 15.83 14.85
C VAL A 79 -11.08 16.39 14.22
N PHE A 80 -11.19 17.44 13.41
CA PHE A 80 -10.04 18.09 12.78
C PHE A 80 -9.07 18.64 13.83
N ALA A 81 -9.54 19.38 14.83
CA ALA A 81 -8.70 19.94 15.88
C ALA A 81 -7.92 18.87 16.67
N LYS A 82 -8.47 17.65 16.78
CA LYS A 82 -7.78 16.51 17.40
C LYS A 82 -6.73 15.89 16.46
N GLN A 83 -6.99 15.90 15.16
CA GLN A 83 -6.25 15.11 14.18
C GLN A 83 -5.31 15.93 13.30
N GLU A 84 -5.40 17.25 13.27
CA GLU A 84 -4.63 18.13 12.38
C GLU A 84 -3.13 17.88 12.49
N SER A 85 -2.57 17.92 13.71
CA SER A 85 -1.15 17.68 13.99
C SER A 85 -0.87 16.30 14.61
N ALA A 86 -1.85 15.40 14.66
CA ALA A 86 -1.72 14.09 15.33
C ALA A 86 -1.05 13.03 14.45
N GLN A 87 0.09 13.37 13.84
CA GLN A 87 0.75 12.55 12.83
C GLN A 87 1.01 11.11 13.31
N PHE A 88 1.47 10.92 14.55
CA PHE A 88 1.73 9.58 15.11
C PHE A 88 0.76 9.20 16.25
N GLY A 89 -0.37 9.89 16.36
CA GLY A 89 -1.38 9.60 17.39
C GLY A 89 -2.21 8.36 17.08
N ASP A 90 -2.93 7.87 18.10
CA ASP A 90 -3.79 6.67 18.00
C ASP A 90 -5.21 6.97 17.52
N GLY A 91 -5.60 8.26 17.42
CA GLY A 91 -6.91 8.67 16.94
C GLY A 91 -7.16 8.17 15.50
N ARG A 92 -8.30 7.53 15.27
CA ARG A 92 -8.75 7.00 13.99
C ARG A 92 -10.22 7.35 13.82
N TYR A 93 -10.61 7.94 12.69
CA TYR A 93 -11.99 8.40 12.48
C TYR A 93 -12.49 8.12 11.06
N ALA A 94 -13.76 7.73 10.96
CA ALA A 94 -14.48 7.69 9.70
C ALA A 94 -15.70 8.63 9.76
N LEU A 95 -15.74 9.61 8.85
CA LEU A 95 -16.79 10.61 8.72
C LEU A 95 -17.66 10.22 7.51
N LEU A 96 -18.83 9.64 7.78
CA LEU A 96 -19.67 9.01 6.76
C LEU A 96 -20.97 9.81 6.58
N PHE A 97 -21.27 10.14 5.33
CA PHE A 97 -22.42 10.98 4.98
C PHE A 97 -23.46 10.13 4.25
N LYS A 98 -24.67 10.01 4.80
CA LYS A 98 -25.78 9.33 4.12
C LYS A 98 -26.14 10.04 2.80
N PRO A 99 -26.83 9.35 1.87
CA PRO A 99 -27.36 10.00 0.68
C PRO A 99 -28.20 11.24 1.01
N GLY A 100 -27.99 12.31 0.25
CA GLY A 100 -28.61 13.61 0.43
C GLY A 100 -27.67 14.77 0.13
N THR A 101 -28.16 15.98 0.37
CA THR A 101 -27.42 17.22 0.11
C THR A 101 -27.12 17.93 1.42
N TYR A 102 -25.86 18.31 1.60
CA TYR A 102 -25.34 19.04 2.74
C TYR A 102 -24.91 20.44 2.28
N HIS A 103 -25.04 21.44 3.14
CA HIS A 103 -24.76 22.84 2.79
C HIS A 103 -23.86 23.52 3.82
N GLY A 104 -22.99 24.40 3.33
CA GLY A 104 -22.17 25.27 4.18
C GLY A 104 -21.11 24.52 4.99
N LEU A 105 -20.71 23.33 4.52
CA LEU A 105 -19.68 22.54 5.19
C LEU A 105 -18.30 22.82 4.59
N ASN A 106 -17.30 22.95 5.45
CA ASN A 106 -15.89 22.79 5.09
C ASN A 106 -15.31 21.69 5.97
N ALA A 107 -15.28 20.47 5.43
CA ALA A 107 -14.73 19.32 6.13
C ALA A 107 -13.20 19.32 6.00
N GLN A 108 -12.51 19.95 6.94
CA GLN A 108 -11.04 19.87 7.02
C GLN A 108 -10.63 18.49 7.53
N ILE A 109 -9.75 17.80 6.81
CA ILE A 109 -9.40 16.41 7.08
C ILE A 109 -7.96 16.32 7.60
N GLY A 110 -7.84 15.99 8.90
CA GLY A 110 -6.55 15.77 9.57
C GLY A 110 -6.02 14.35 9.36
N PHE A 111 -4.99 13.97 10.12
CA PHE A 111 -4.43 12.62 10.09
C PHE A 111 -5.46 11.56 10.45
N TYR A 112 -5.28 10.36 9.89
CA TYR A 112 -6.09 9.16 10.11
C TYR A 112 -7.60 9.35 10.07
N THR A 113 -8.04 10.21 9.15
CA THR A 113 -9.45 10.54 8.98
C THR A 113 -9.86 10.19 7.55
N SER A 114 -10.84 9.31 7.42
CA SER A 114 -11.50 9.04 6.14
C SER A 114 -12.83 9.77 6.09
N VAL A 115 -13.11 10.50 5.01
CA VAL A 115 -14.42 11.10 4.75
C VAL A 115 -15.05 10.46 3.51
N ALA A 116 -16.30 10.02 3.62
CA ALA A 116 -16.96 9.33 2.51
C ALA A 116 -18.47 9.49 2.47
N GLY A 117 -19.04 9.41 1.26
CA GLY A 117 -20.48 9.29 1.04
C GLY A 117 -20.94 7.83 1.05
N LEU A 118 -22.15 7.60 1.56
CA LEU A 118 -22.79 6.30 1.67
C LEU A 118 -23.81 6.04 0.54
N GLY A 119 -23.73 6.81 -0.54
CA GLY A 119 -24.42 6.55 -1.79
C GLY A 119 -23.87 5.35 -2.56
N LEU A 120 -24.59 4.90 -3.59
CA LEU A 120 -24.01 3.98 -4.56
C LEU A 120 -23.23 4.75 -5.65
N SER A 121 -23.60 5.99 -5.90
CA SER A 121 -22.92 6.95 -6.77
C SER A 121 -22.41 8.15 -5.95
N PRO A 122 -21.33 8.85 -6.38
CA PRO A 122 -20.89 10.08 -5.71
C PRO A 122 -21.98 11.14 -5.63
N ASP A 123 -22.79 11.26 -6.67
CA ASP A 123 -23.88 12.23 -6.77
C ASP A 123 -25.04 11.99 -5.79
N ASP A 124 -25.14 10.79 -5.22
CA ASP A 124 -26.14 10.49 -4.19
C ASP A 124 -25.84 11.25 -2.89
N THR A 125 -24.58 11.66 -2.66
CA THR A 125 -24.15 12.40 -1.47
C THR A 125 -23.40 13.66 -1.90
N THR A 126 -24.10 14.79 -1.94
CA THR A 126 -23.54 16.07 -2.38
C THR A 126 -23.25 16.99 -1.20
N ILE A 127 -22.04 17.56 -1.15
CA ILE A 127 -21.67 18.64 -0.24
C ILE A 127 -21.56 19.94 -1.05
N ASN A 128 -22.45 20.89 -0.78
CA ASN A 128 -22.32 22.28 -1.22
C ASN A 128 -21.38 23.00 -0.26
N GLY A 129 -20.10 22.91 -0.57
CA GLY A 129 -18.99 23.19 0.31
C GLY A 129 -17.79 22.32 -0.06
N ASP A 130 -16.89 22.12 0.89
CA ASP A 130 -15.52 21.66 0.62
C ASP A 130 -15.15 20.45 1.49
N VAL A 131 -14.28 19.61 0.94
CA VAL A 131 -13.55 18.57 1.67
C VAL A 131 -12.06 18.88 1.51
N THR A 132 -11.48 19.46 2.56
CA THR A 132 -10.25 20.22 2.47
C THR A 132 -9.09 19.52 3.16
N VAL A 133 -7.95 19.51 2.49
CA VAL A 133 -6.65 19.37 3.17
C VAL A 133 -5.81 20.58 2.79
N ASP A 134 -5.23 21.22 3.81
CA ASP A 134 -4.21 22.26 3.67
C ASP A 134 -3.06 21.98 4.65
N ALA A 135 -2.04 22.83 4.69
CA ALA A 135 -0.81 22.60 5.44
C ALA A 135 -0.57 23.63 6.56
N GLY A 136 -1.62 24.21 7.14
CA GLY A 136 -1.49 25.21 8.21
C GLY A 136 -0.68 24.73 9.42
N TRP A 137 -0.87 23.48 9.83
CA TRP A 137 -0.15 22.85 10.95
C TRP A 137 1.37 22.76 10.78
N PHE A 138 1.86 22.86 9.53
CA PHE A 138 3.27 22.76 9.19
C PHE A 138 3.68 23.89 8.25
N ASP A 139 3.20 25.11 8.54
CA ASP A 139 3.64 26.36 7.92
C ASP A 139 3.55 26.37 6.38
N GLY A 140 2.53 25.71 5.81
CA GLY A 140 2.31 25.61 4.37
C GLY A 140 3.11 24.49 3.68
N ASN A 141 3.88 23.69 4.43
CA ASN A 141 4.55 22.50 3.91
C ASN A 141 3.63 21.27 3.97
N ALA A 142 3.19 20.78 2.81
CA ALA A 142 2.30 19.63 2.69
C ALA A 142 3.04 18.28 2.61
N THR A 143 4.38 18.23 2.71
CA THR A 143 5.15 16.97 2.57
C THR A 143 4.85 15.93 3.65
N GLN A 144 4.11 16.29 4.70
CA GLN A 144 3.70 15.38 5.77
C GLN A 144 2.18 15.19 5.87
N ASN A 145 1.40 15.66 4.89
CA ASN A 145 -0.06 15.48 4.87
C ASN A 145 -0.48 14.06 4.45
N PHE A 146 -0.15 13.09 5.30
CA PHE A 146 -0.37 11.66 5.09
C PHE A 146 -1.70 11.16 5.64
N TRP A 147 -1.97 9.88 5.37
CA TRP A 147 -2.93 9.02 6.07
C TRP A 147 -4.33 9.61 6.23
N ARG A 148 -4.94 10.06 5.14
CA ARG A 148 -6.33 10.56 5.11
C ARG A 148 -7.02 10.20 3.81
N SER A 149 -8.33 10.22 3.69
CA SER A 149 -8.96 9.85 2.43
C SER A 149 -10.29 10.54 2.18
N ALA A 150 -10.62 10.70 0.90
CA ALA A 150 -11.94 11.14 0.43
C ALA A 150 -12.50 10.12 -0.56
N GLU A 151 -13.75 9.68 -0.34
CA GLU A 151 -14.38 8.67 -1.19
C GLU A 151 -15.87 8.91 -1.45
N ASN A 152 -16.32 8.71 -2.70
CA ASN A 152 -17.75 8.57 -3.04
C ASN A 152 -18.63 9.79 -2.65
N LEU A 153 -18.15 11.00 -2.94
CA LEU A 153 -18.86 12.26 -2.68
C LEU A 153 -18.89 13.14 -3.93
N ALA A 154 -19.98 13.88 -4.10
CA ALA A 154 -20.02 15.04 -4.97
C ALA A 154 -19.73 16.32 -4.18
N LEU A 155 -18.86 17.18 -4.70
CA LEU A 155 -18.50 18.47 -4.10
C LEU A 155 -18.91 19.59 -5.04
N VAL A 156 -19.55 20.62 -4.48
CA VAL A 156 -19.76 21.92 -5.12
C VAL A 156 -18.97 22.94 -4.28
N PRO A 157 -17.67 23.13 -4.59
CA PRO A 157 -16.77 23.90 -3.74
C PRO A 157 -17.23 25.35 -3.60
N ALA A 158 -17.13 25.93 -2.40
CA ALA A 158 -17.74 27.23 -2.12
C ALA A 158 -17.20 28.38 -2.99
N ASN A 159 -15.93 28.30 -3.41
CA ASN A 159 -15.28 29.26 -4.31
C ASN A 159 -15.06 28.71 -5.73
N GLY A 160 -15.67 27.57 -6.06
CA GLY A 160 -15.50 26.88 -7.33
C GLY A 160 -14.26 26.00 -7.44
N THR A 161 -13.38 25.92 -6.43
CA THR A 161 -12.20 25.03 -6.41
C THR A 161 -11.99 24.37 -5.03
N ASN A 162 -12.07 23.04 -4.96
CA ASN A 162 -11.74 22.30 -3.75
C ASN A 162 -10.21 22.20 -3.58
N ARG A 163 -9.69 22.22 -2.34
CA ARG A 163 -8.25 21.99 -2.09
C ARG A 163 -8.01 20.63 -1.43
N TRP A 164 -7.15 19.81 -2.03
CA TRP A 164 -6.68 18.53 -1.50
C TRP A 164 -5.14 18.50 -1.47
N ALA A 165 -4.56 19.33 -0.60
CA ALA A 165 -3.11 19.52 -0.49
C ALA A 165 -2.42 18.41 0.30
N VAL A 166 -2.28 17.24 -0.32
CA VAL A 166 -1.80 16.02 0.33
C VAL A 166 -0.41 15.59 -0.12
N ALA A 167 0.18 14.66 0.63
CA ALA A 167 1.34 13.87 0.21
C ALA A 167 0.93 12.40 -0.03
N GLN A 168 1.78 11.44 0.32
CA GLN A 168 1.53 10.01 0.15
C GLN A 168 0.40 9.46 1.04
N ALA A 169 -0.14 8.28 0.66
CA ALA A 169 -1.25 7.60 1.35
C ALA A 169 -2.46 8.50 1.65
N ALA A 170 -2.86 9.28 0.64
CA ALA A 170 -3.99 10.19 0.75
C ALA A 170 -4.96 10.08 -0.44
N PRO A 171 -5.61 8.91 -0.64
CA PRO A 171 -6.38 8.63 -1.84
C PRO A 171 -7.61 9.54 -1.96
N PHE A 172 -7.84 10.00 -3.19
CA PHE A 172 -9.03 10.71 -3.62
C PHE A 172 -9.77 9.84 -4.65
N ARG A 173 -10.76 9.07 -4.19
CA ARG A 173 -11.40 8.02 -5.00
C ARG A 173 -12.86 8.30 -5.24
N ARG A 174 -13.35 8.01 -6.45
CA ARG A 174 -14.78 8.01 -6.72
C ARG A 174 -15.43 9.37 -6.36
N MET A 175 -14.77 10.46 -6.69
CA MET A 175 -15.24 11.80 -6.34
C MET A 175 -15.85 12.48 -7.55
N HIS A 176 -16.84 13.35 -7.35
CA HIS A 176 -17.34 14.25 -8.37
C HIS A 176 -17.14 15.70 -7.92
N VAL A 177 -16.09 16.36 -8.40
CA VAL A 177 -15.84 17.77 -8.11
C VAL A 177 -16.48 18.60 -9.20
N ARG A 178 -17.58 19.27 -8.88
CA ARG A 178 -18.30 20.20 -9.77
C ARG A 178 -17.63 21.57 -9.75
N GLY A 179 -16.36 21.60 -10.14
CA GLY A 179 -15.45 22.73 -10.05
C GLY A 179 -14.01 22.31 -10.32
N GLY A 180 -13.05 23.18 -9.97
CA GLY A 180 -11.62 22.88 -10.00
C GLY A 180 -11.17 22.06 -8.80
N LEU A 181 -9.98 21.48 -8.90
CA LEU A 181 -9.30 20.78 -7.80
C LEU A 181 -7.86 21.27 -7.68
N ASN A 182 -7.54 21.96 -6.59
CA ASN A 182 -6.19 22.41 -6.26
C ASN A 182 -5.50 21.36 -5.39
N LEU A 183 -4.31 20.92 -5.79
CA LEU A 183 -3.54 19.91 -5.06
C LEU A 183 -2.37 20.50 -4.26
N ALA A 184 -2.14 21.81 -4.34
CA ALA A 184 -1.10 22.49 -3.57
C ALA A 184 -1.67 23.14 -2.30
N PRO A 185 -0.84 23.22 -1.24
CA PRO A 185 -1.20 24.00 -0.06
C PRO A 185 -1.32 25.49 -0.40
N SER A 186 -1.99 26.23 0.46
CA SER A 186 -1.97 27.69 0.37
C SER A 186 -0.51 28.19 0.36
N GLY A 187 -0.15 29.04 -0.61
CA GLY A 187 1.21 29.56 -0.76
C GLY A 187 2.17 28.69 -1.59
N TYR A 188 1.73 27.54 -2.12
CA TYR A 188 2.53 26.68 -3.00
C TYR A 188 3.82 26.14 -2.35
N GLY A 189 3.78 25.85 -1.05
CA GLY A 189 4.83 25.12 -0.35
C GLY A 189 5.04 23.71 -0.91
N TRP A 190 6.06 23.02 -0.40
CA TRP A 190 6.40 21.67 -0.87
C TRP A 190 5.24 20.70 -0.68
N ALA A 191 5.02 19.83 -1.67
CA ALA A 191 4.00 18.81 -1.65
C ALA A 191 4.44 17.60 -2.48
N SER A 192 4.20 16.39 -1.96
CA SER A 192 4.69 15.12 -2.53
C SER A 192 3.57 14.07 -2.63
N GLY A 193 2.45 14.49 -3.23
CA GLY A 193 1.34 13.61 -3.56
C GLY A 193 1.65 12.75 -4.79
N GLY A 194 0.68 12.06 -5.36
CA GLY A 194 -0.67 11.84 -4.85
C GLY A 194 -1.41 10.89 -5.77
N TYR A 195 -2.65 10.55 -5.40
CA TYR A 195 -3.42 9.51 -6.06
C TYR A 195 -4.88 9.91 -6.25
N ILE A 196 -5.33 9.95 -7.51
CA ILE A 196 -6.75 10.10 -7.89
C ILE A 196 -7.18 8.87 -8.69
N ALA A 197 -8.34 8.31 -8.35
CA ALA A 197 -8.95 7.26 -9.16
C ALA A 197 -10.48 7.37 -9.24
N ASP A 198 -11.04 6.85 -10.32
CA ASP A 198 -12.49 6.73 -10.53
C ASP A 198 -13.24 8.05 -10.36
N SER A 199 -12.59 9.19 -10.61
CA SER A 199 -13.13 10.51 -10.25
C SER A 199 -13.46 11.36 -11.47
N ARG A 200 -14.42 12.26 -11.32
CA ARG A 200 -14.77 13.30 -12.27
C ARG A 200 -14.46 14.65 -11.64
N ILE A 201 -13.63 15.43 -12.30
CA ILE A 201 -13.36 16.83 -11.96
C ILE A 201 -13.82 17.64 -13.17
N ASP A 202 -14.93 18.37 -13.03
CA ASP A 202 -15.53 19.10 -14.14
C ASP A 202 -14.64 20.26 -14.63
N GLY A 203 -13.90 20.87 -13.70
CA GLY A 203 -12.95 21.94 -13.97
C GLY A 203 -11.52 21.44 -14.20
N GLN A 204 -10.57 22.34 -13.99
CA GLN A 204 -9.14 22.06 -14.10
C GLN A 204 -8.58 21.51 -12.79
N VAL A 205 -7.74 20.48 -12.88
CA VAL A 205 -6.87 20.06 -11.78
C VAL A 205 -5.59 20.90 -11.81
N GLY A 206 -5.26 21.53 -10.67
CA GLY A 206 -4.10 22.39 -10.49
C GLY A 206 -3.10 21.80 -9.50
N PRO A 207 -2.03 21.12 -9.97
CA PRO A 207 -1.00 20.58 -9.09
C PRO A 207 -0.06 21.63 -8.48
N TYR A 208 0.25 22.68 -9.23
CA TYR A 208 1.19 23.75 -8.88
C TYR A 208 2.55 23.20 -8.40
N SER A 209 2.81 23.19 -7.09
CA SER A 209 4.08 22.76 -6.48
C SER A 209 4.19 21.25 -6.24
N GLN A 210 3.13 20.48 -6.50
CA GLN A 210 3.15 19.02 -6.37
C GLN A 210 4.25 18.41 -7.24
N GLN A 211 5.18 17.69 -6.61
CA GLN A 211 6.33 17.07 -7.27
C GLN A 211 5.91 16.06 -8.35
N GLN A 212 4.98 15.17 -7.99
CA GLN A 212 4.46 14.12 -8.85
C GLN A 212 2.99 13.84 -8.57
N TRP A 213 2.34 13.08 -9.44
CA TRP A 213 0.97 12.63 -9.22
C TRP A 213 0.60 11.43 -10.10
N TYR A 214 -0.27 10.56 -9.60
CA TYR A 214 -0.91 9.52 -10.39
C TYR A 214 -2.43 9.71 -10.46
N THR A 215 -2.98 9.72 -11.68
CA THR A 215 -4.42 9.72 -11.91
C THR A 215 -4.81 8.56 -12.81
N ARG A 216 -5.79 7.76 -12.40
CA ARG A 216 -6.32 6.68 -13.28
C ARG A 216 -7.83 6.69 -13.43
N ASP A 217 -8.30 6.15 -14.55
CA ASP A 217 -9.71 5.83 -14.81
C ASP A 217 -10.68 6.98 -14.43
N SER A 218 -10.32 8.19 -14.83
CA SER A 218 -10.96 9.42 -14.37
C SER A 218 -11.34 10.32 -15.54
N VAL A 219 -12.07 11.38 -15.24
CA VAL A 219 -12.40 12.46 -16.19
C VAL A 219 -11.96 13.77 -15.55
N VAL A 220 -11.19 14.57 -16.28
CA VAL A 220 -10.80 15.93 -15.88
C VAL A 220 -11.17 16.92 -16.98
N GLY A 221 -11.65 18.11 -16.61
CA GLY A 221 -11.86 19.20 -17.58
C GLY A 221 -10.54 19.73 -18.16
N GLY A 222 -9.46 19.64 -17.38
CA GLY A 222 -8.10 19.89 -17.83
C GLY A 222 -7.08 19.67 -16.72
N TRP A 223 -5.80 19.80 -17.06
CA TRP A 223 -4.67 19.67 -16.14
C TRP A 223 -3.72 20.86 -16.32
N LEU A 224 -3.39 21.55 -15.23
CA LEU A 224 -2.71 22.85 -15.30
C LEU A 224 -1.22 22.78 -15.63
N ASN A 225 -0.45 21.98 -14.88
CA ASN A 225 1.01 21.93 -14.97
C ASN A 225 1.58 20.58 -14.51
N GLY A 226 2.87 20.36 -14.67
CA GLY A 226 3.62 19.25 -14.07
C GLY A 226 4.96 19.75 -13.52
N VAL A 227 5.49 19.08 -12.50
CA VAL A 227 6.78 19.43 -11.88
C VAL A 227 7.85 18.40 -12.26
N TRP A 228 7.74 17.15 -11.77
CA TRP A 228 8.71 16.10 -12.12
C TRP A 228 8.09 14.89 -12.81
N ASN A 229 6.92 14.42 -12.35
CA ASN A 229 6.33 13.17 -12.86
C ASN A 229 4.80 13.14 -12.71
N MET A 230 4.05 13.57 -13.73
CA MET A 230 2.58 13.47 -13.72
C MET A 230 2.13 12.36 -14.66
N VAL A 231 1.55 11.31 -14.08
CA VAL A 231 1.24 10.06 -14.80
C VAL A 231 -0.26 9.83 -14.85
N PHE A 232 -0.74 9.46 -16.03
CA PHE A 232 -2.15 9.22 -16.34
C PHE A 232 -2.35 7.86 -17.00
N SER A 233 -3.35 7.10 -16.59
CA SER A 233 -3.82 5.95 -17.37
C SER A 233 -5.35 5.86 -17.37
N GLY A 234 -5.96 5.74 -18.56
CA GLY A 234 -7.41 5.70 -18.64
C GLY A 234 -8.10 7.02 -18.28
N VAL A 235 -7.41 8.17 -18.41
CA VAL A 235 -7.96 9.47 -18.02
C VAL A 235 -8.47 10.23 -19.24
N GLN A 236 -9.77 10.56 -19.23
CA GLN A 236 -10.36 11.44 -20.23
C GLN A 236 -10.03 12.90 -19.86
N GLY A 237 -9.52 13.66 -20.83
CA GLY A 237 -9.07 15.05 -20.61
C GLY A 237 -7.65 15.19 -20.05
N ALA A 238 -6.91 14.08 -19.86
CA ALA A 238 -5.49 14.15 -19.56
C ALA A 238 -4.70 14.81 -20.70
N PRO A 239 -3.60 15.51 -20.38
CA PRO A 239 -2.69 16.02 -21.40
C PRO A 239 -2.07 14.86 -22.18
N ALA A 240 -1.68 15.12 -23.43
CA ALA A 240 -0.98 14.12 -24.25
C ALA A 240 0.38 13.73 -23.63
N GLN A 241 0.86 12.53 -23.94
CA GLN A 241 2.21 12.10 -23.63
C GLN A 241 3.22 13.16 -24.11
N GLY A 242 4.13 13.58 -23.24
CA GLY A 242 5.08 14.66 -23.55
C GLY A 242 6.44 14.55 -22.87
N PHE A 243 6.65 13.56 -21.99
CA PHE A 243 7.89 13.43 -21.23
C PHE A 243 9.13 13.42 -22.17
N PRO A 244 10.21 14.16 -21.85
CA PRO A 244 10.50 14.80 -20.57
C PRO A 244 10.01 16.24 -20.42
N ASP A 245 9.53 16.87 -21.50
CA ASP A 245 9.05 18.26 -21.48
C ASP A 245 7.87 18.43 -22.46
N PRO A 246 6.63 18.53 -21.96
CA PRO A 246 6.24 18.56 -20.54
C PRO A 246 6.40 17.21 -19.84
N VAL A 247 6.50 17.19 -18.50
CA VAL A 247 6.69 15.97 -17.67
C VAL A 247 5.45 15.07 -17.54
N TYR A 248 4.82 14.74 -18.66
CA TYR A 248 3.58 13.97 -18.75
C TYR A 248 3.79 12.57 -19.34
N THR A 249 3.47 11.56 -18.53
CA THR A 249 3.33 10.17 -18.96
C THR A 249 1.85 9.82 -19.10
N THR A 250 1.35 9.58 -20.30
CA THR A 250 -0.08 9.40 -20.56
C THR A 250 -0.35 8.12 -21.34
N LEU A 251 -1.08 7.21 -20.70
CA LEU A 251 -1.59 5.98 -21.30
C LEU A 251 -3.09 6.11 -21.56
N ASP A 252 -3.54 5.66 -22.73
CA ASP A 252 -4.96 5.78 -23.11
C ASP A 252 -5.90 4.98 -22.17
N THR A 253 -5.41 3.85 -21.65
CA THR A 253 -6.18 2.95 -20.79
C THR A 253 -5.35 2.42 -19.63
N THR A 254 -5.99 2.15 -18.50
CA THR A 254 -5.43 1.28 -17.45
C THR A 254 -5.61 -0.18 -17.89
N PRO A 255 -4.56 -1.01 -18.03
CA PRO A 255 -4.69 -2.34 -18.61
C PRO A 255 -5.69 -3.25 -17.90
N VAL A 256 -5.66 -3.25 -16.56
CA VAL A 256 -6.66 -3.88 -15.70
C VAL A 256 -6.81 -3.02 -14.45
N SER A 257 -8.04 -2.71 -14.07
CA SER A 257 -8.34 -2.07 -12.79
C SER A 257 -9.59 -2.69 -12.18
N ARG A 258 -9.75 -2.56 -10.87
CA ARG A 258 -10.95 -2.96 -10.15
C ARG A 258 -11.14 -1.95 -9.03
N GLU A 259 -12.24 -1.20 -9.06
CA GLU A 259 -12.42 -0.15 -8.06
C GLU A 259 -12.55 -0.74 -6.65
N LYS A 260 -12.07 0.04 -5.67
CA LYS A 260 -12.00 -0.36 -4.26
C LYS A 260 -13.41 -0.67 -3.73
N PRO A 261 -13.57 -1.73 -2.92
CA PRO A 261 -14.80 -1.91 -2.14
C PRO A 261 -15.08 -0.71 -1.23
N PHE A 262 -16.35 -0.34 -1.10
CA PHE A 262 -16.77 0.75 -0.22
C PHE A 262 -18.09 0.44 0.48
N LEU A 263 -18.25 1.04 1.66
CA LEU A 263 -19.48 0.96 2.45
C LEU A 263 -20.52 1.93 1.88
N TYR A 264 -21.77 1.50 1.78
CA TYR A 264 -22.89 2.34 1.37
C TYR A 264 -24.17 1.92 2.10
N VAL A 265 -25.23 2.72 1.97
CA VAL A 265 -26.55 2.45 2.55
C VAL A 265 -27.56 2.23 1.43
N ALA A 266 -28.33 1.15 1.53
CA ALA A 266 -29.51 0.92 0.69
C ALA A 266 -30.65 0.35 1.53
N GLY A 267 -31.86 0.91 1.37
CA GLY A 267 -33.03 0.48 2.15
C GLY A 267 -32.86 0.64 3.67
N GLY A 268 -32.02 1.58 4.12
CA GLY A 268 -31.71 1.79 5.54
C GLY A 268 -30.65 0.83 6.11
N GLU A 269 -30.13 -0.11 5.32
CA GLU A 269 -29.13 -1.07 5.75
C GLU A 269 -27.74 -0.77 5.18
N PHE A 270 -26.70 -0.98 5.99
CA PHE A 270 -25.32 -0.94 5.52
C PHE A 270 -24.98 -2.14 4.64
N ARG A 271 -24.27 -1.86 3.55
CA ARG A 271 -23.80 -2.83 2.57
C ARG A 271 -22.40 -2.46 2.11
N VAL A 272 -21.66 -3.44 1.61
CA VAL A 272 -20.38 -3.22 0.95
C VAL A 272 -20.56 -3.50 -0.54
N PHE A 273 -20.35 -2.48 -1.37
CA PHE A 273 -20.34 -2.65 -2.82
C PHE A 273 -18.98 -3.18 -3.27
N LEU A 274 -18.99 -4.15 -4.17
CA LEU A 274 -17.82 -4.80 -4.74
C LEU A 274 -17.81 -4.51 -6.25
N PRO A 275 -17.11 -3.45 -6.70
CA PRO A 275 -17.01 -3.13 -8.12
C PRO A 275 -16.46 -4.28 -8.94
N GLU A 276 -16.97 -4.43 -10.17
CA GLU A 276 -16.48 -5.41 -11.14
C GLU A 276 -15.07 -5.01 -11.65
N LYS A 277 -14.27 -6.00 -12.04
CA LYS A 277 -12.99 -5.77 -12.72
C LYS A 277 -13.24 -5.17 -14.10
N ARG A 278 -12.47 -4.16 -14.49
CA ARG A 278 -12.44 -3.58 -15.82
C ARG A 278 -11.09 -3.87 -16.49
N THR A 279 -11.12 -4.15 -17.78
CA THR A 279 -9.93 -4.32 -18.63
C THR A 279 -9.88 -3.19 -19.63
N ASN A 280 -8.70 -2.64 -19.88
CA ASN A 280 -8.50 -1.43 -20.69
C ASN A 280 -9.44 -0.30 -20.23
N ALA A 281 -9.45 -0.07 -18.91
CA ALA A 281 -10.35 0.90 -18.29
C ALA A 281 -9.99 2.32 -18.73
N ARG A 282 -11.04 3.12 -18.95
CA ARG A 282 -10.95 4.54 -19.29
C ARG A 282 -12.18 5.27 -18.76
N GLY A 283 -11.97 6.38 -18.07
CA GLY A 283 -13.01 7.15 -17.41
C GLY A 283 -13.64 6.43 -16.21
N VAL A 284 -14.60 7.12 -15.58
CA VAL A 284 -15.25 6.68 -14.35
C VAL A 284 -16.13 5.43 -14.53
N SER A 285 -16.24 4.62 -13.49
CA SER A 285 -17.05 3.40 -13.42
C SER A 285 -18.55 3.67 -13.22
N TRP A 286 -18.91 4.91 -12.85
CA TRP A 286 -20.26 5.30 -12.39
C TRP A 286 -20.94 6.35 -13.27
N GLY A 287 -20.27 6.85 -14.31
CA GLY A 287 -20.80 7.91 -15.17
C GLY A 287 -21.88 7.47 -16.17
N GLY A 288 -22.10 6.16 -16.33
CA GLY A 288 -23.06 5.58 -17.27
C GLY A 288 -24.31 4.97 -16.60
N GLY A 289 -24.60 5.34 -15.36
CA GLY A 289 -25.67 4.75 -14.54
C GLY A 289 -25.13 3.86 -13.42
N THR A 290 -25.91 2.87 -12.98
CA THR A 290 -25.53 1.99 -11.86
C THR A 290 -24.17 1.32 -12.14
N PRO A 291 -23.17 1.49 -11.24
CA PRO A 291 -21.87 0.86 -11.42
C PRO A 291 -22.02 -0.67 -11.44
N ARG A 292 -21.23 -1.34 -12.28
CA ARG A 292 -21.24 -2.81 -12.33
C ARG A 292 -20.51 -3.40 -11.12
N GLY A 293 -21.11 -4.41 -10.51
CA GLY A 293 -20.57 -5.07 -9.33
C GLY A 293 -21.65 -5.81 -8.55
N THR A 294 -21.27 -6.29 -7.37
CA THR A 294 -22.18 -7.01 -6.45
C THR A 294 -22.22 -6.31 -5.09
N SER A 295 -23.29 -6.50 -4.33
CA SER A 295 -23.41 -5.96 -2.97
C SER A 295 -23.50 -7.06 -1.94
N LEU A 296 -22.72 -6.94 -0.87
CA LEU A 296 -22.80 -7.81 0.29
C LEU A 296 -23.46 -7.05 1.46
N PRO A 297 -24.47 -7.64 2.14
CA PRO A 297 -25.01 -7.02 3.35
C PRO A 297 -23.99 -7.07 4.49
N LEU A 298 -24.02 -6.09 5.39
CA LEU A 298 -23.09 -6.02 6.52
C LEU A 298 -23.18 -7.27 7.42
N SER A 299 -24.30 -7.98 7.44
CA SER A 299 -24.47 -9.29 8.12
C SER A 299 -23.54 -10.40 7.63
N ARG A 300 -22.84 -10.20 6.50
CA ARG A 300 -21.79 -11.10 5.99
C ARG A 300 -20.38 -10.71 6.45
N PHE A 301 -20.24 -9.61 7.19
CA PHE A 301 -18.96 -9.12 7.71
C PHE A 301 -18.90 -9.29 9.22
N TYR A 302 -17.77 -9.76 9.73
CA TYR A 302 -17.43 -9.54 11.12
C TYR A 302 -16.94 -8.10 11.27
N VAL A 303 -17.69 -7.30 12.04
CA VAL A 303 -17.36 -5.91 12.35
C VAL A 303 -16.36 -5.92 13.49
N ALA A 304 -15.08 -5.86 13.16
CA ALA A 304 -13.99 -5.87 14.11
C ALA A 304 -13.84 -4.51 14.80
N LYS A 305 -13.59 -4.53 16.11
CA LYS A 305 -13.29 -3.35 16.95
C LYS A 305 -11.98 -3.58 17.68
N PRO A 306 -11.23 -2.52 18.05
CA PRO A 306 -9.98 -2.66 18.79
C PRO A 306 -10.13 -3.54 20.04
N GLY A 307 -9.10 -4.32 20.36
CA GLY A 307 -9.11 -5.33 21.42
C GLY A 307 -9.57 -6.73 20.99
N VAL A 308 -10.06 -6.91 19.76
CA VAL A 308 -10.28 -8.24 19.19
C VAL A 308 -8.96 -8.94 18.91
N SER A 309 -8.88 -10.25 19.20
CA SER A 309 -7.68 -11.05 18.92
C SER A 309 -7.62 -11.53 17.48
N ALA A 310 -6.41 -11.76 16.97
CA ALA A 310 -6.19 -12.39 15.67
C ALA A 310 -6.86 -13.78 15.56
N ALA A 311 -6.93 -14.54 16.67
CA ALA A 311 -7.65 -15.81 16.71
C ALA A 311 -9.15 -15.64 16.41
N THR A 312 -9.79 -14.60 16.94
CA THR A 312 -11.21 -14.29 16.66
C THR A 312 -11.41 -13.83 15.21
N LEU A 313 -10.50 -13.01 14.68
CA LEU A 313 -10.53 -12.59 13.27
C LEU A 313 -10.43 -13.81 12.33
N ASN A 314 -9.50 -14.72 12.62
CA ASN A 314 -9.35 -15.96 11.86
C ASN A 314 -10.56 -16.90 12.02
N GLN A 315 -11.16 -16.95 13.21
CA GLN A 315 -12.40 -17.71 13.43
C GLN A 315 -13.54 -17.15 12.56
N ALA A 316 -13.67 -15.83 12.42
CA ALA A 316 -14.69 -15.21 11.57
C ALA A 316 -14.47 -15.55 10.08
N LEU A 317 -13.22 -15.46 9.62
CA LEU A 317 -12.84 -15.84 8.25
C LEU A 317 -13.14 -17.33 7.97
N ALA A 318 -12.78 -18.21 8.90
CA ALA A 318 -13.05 -19.65 8.79
C ALA A 318 -14.56 -19.98 8.77
N GLN A 319 -15.40 -19.15 9.40
CA GLN A 319 -16.86 -19.27 9.38
C GLN A 319 -17.52 -18.78 8.09
N GLY A 320 -16.77 -18.18 7.16
CA GLY A 320 -17.32 -17.65 5.91
C GLY A 320 -17.68 -16.17 5.97
N LEU A 321 -17.35 -15.45 7.05
CA LEU A 321 -17.52 -13.99 7.11
C LEU A 321 -16.36 -13.27 6.41
N HIS A 322 -16.63 -12.06 5.94
CA HIS A 322 -15.63 -11.06 5.55
C HIS A 322 -15.20 -10.26 6.78
N LEU A 323 -14.20 -9.39 6.67
CA LEU A 323 -13.78 -8.49 7.76
C LEU A 323 -14.05 -7.04 7.41
N LEU A 324 -14.69 -6.31 8.32
CA LEU A 324 -14.74 -4.85 8.32
C LEU A 324 -13.98 -4.38 9.57
N LEU A 325 -12.82 -3.75 9.38
CA LEU A 325 -12.01 -3.20 10.46
C LEU A 325 -12.48 -1.76 10.72
N THR A 326 -13.15 -1.54 11.86
CA THR A 326 -13.58 -0.19 12.26
C THR A 326 -12.38 0.66 12.69
N PRO A 327 -12.48 2.00 12.71
CA PRO A 327 -11.32 2.86 12.96
C PRO A 327 -10.70 2.61 14.35
N GLY A 328 -9.43 2.23 14.36
CA GLY A 328 -8.63 2.01 15.56
C GLY A 328 -7.35 1.23 15.28
N VAL A 329 -6.56 1.00 16.34
CA VAL A 329 -5.30 0.24 16.29
C VAL A 329 -5.52 -1.17 16.85
N TYR A 330 -5.07 -2.18 16.13
CA TYR A 330 -5.30 -3.61 16.40
C TYR A 330 -3.97 -4.34 16.53
N HIS A 331 -3.68 -4.85 17.72
CA HIS A 331 -2.53 -5.71 17.95
C HIS A 331 -2.85 -7.16 17.57
N VAL A 332 -1.98 -7.80 16.78
CA VAL A 332 -2.15 -9.18 16.32
C VAL A 332 -0.93 -10.04 16.68
N ASP A 333 -1.17 -11.13 17.42
CA ASP A 333 -0.12 -12.05 17.91
C ASP A 333 0.28 -13.12 16.88
N ARG A 334 -0.48 -13.22 15.80
CA ARG A 334 -0.32 -14.16 14.68
C ARG A 334 -0.96 -13.57 13.43
N PRO A 335 -0.64 -14.09 12.24
CA PRO A 335 -1.23 -13.58 11.00
C PRO A 335 -2.75 -13.71 10.98
N ILE A 336 -3.41 -12.69 10.46
CA ILE A 336 -4.76 -12.81 9.93
C ILE A 336 -4.65 -13.64 8.64
N GLN A 337 -5.22 -14.85 8.65
CA GLN A 337 -5.13 -15.85 7.58
C GLN A 337 -6.36 -15.74 6.67
N VAL A 338 -6.15 -15.28 5.44
CA VAL A 338 -7.19 -15.10 4.43
C VAL A 338 -7.12 -16.25 3.42
N ASP A 339 -7.79 -17.35 3.76
CA ASP A 339 -7.69 -18.60 2.99
C ASP A 339 -8.89 -18.86 2.06
N ARG A 340 -9.94 -18.03 2.14
CA ARG A 340 -11.17 -18.23 1.37
C ARG A 340 -11.21 -17.32 0.14
N PRO A 341 -11.49 -17.85 -1.07
CA PRO A 341 -11.71 -17.03 -2.26
C PRO A 341 -12.75 -15.93 -2.05
N ASN A 342 -12.59 -14.80 -2.73
CA ASN A 342 -13.49 -13.64 -2.68
C ASN A 342 -13.65 -12.99 -1.30
N THR A 343 -12.76 -13.30 -0.34
CA THR A 343 -12.80 -12.63 0.96
C THR A 343 -12.50 -11.14 0.81
N VAL A 344 -13.17 -10.33 1.63
CA VAL A 344 -12.99 -8.89 1.67
C VAL A 344 -12.49 -8.55 3.07
N VAL A 345 -11.39 -7.80 3.14
CA VAL A 345 -10.89 -7.18 4.36
C VAL A 345 -10.87 -5.67 4.08
N LEU A 346 -11.87 -4.97 4.60
CA LEU A 346 -12.06 -3.54 4.38
C LEU A 346 -11.80 -2.79 5.70
N GLY A 347 -10.88 -1.83 5.69
CA GLY A 347 -10.67 -0.90 6.78
C GLY A 347 -11.42 0.41 6.58
N LEU A 348 -11.84 1.01 7.69
CA LEU A 348 -12.41 2.35 7.77
C LEU A 348 -11.49 3.25 8.61
N GLY A 349 -11.39 4.52 8.26
CA GLY A 349 -10.69 5.53 9.08
C GLY A 349 -9.26 5.14 9.43
N TYR A 350 -8.51 4.56 8.48
CA TYR A 350 -7.13 4.11 8.70
C TYR A 350 -6.99 3.11 9.85
N ALA A 351 -7.89 2.13 9.92
CA ALA A 351 -7.70 0.97 10.79
C ALA A 351 -6.27 0.41 10.64
N THR A 352 -5.57 0.25 11.77
CA THR A 352 -4.14 -0.09 11.78
C THR A 352 -3.95 -1.48 12.38
N LEU A 353 -3.21 -2.35 11.70
CA LEU A 353 -2.77 -3.64 12.24
C LEU A 353 -1.31 -3.53 12.69
N VAL A 354 -1.04 -3.86 13.96
CA VAL A 354 0.31 -3.93 14.54
C VAL A 354 0.62 -5.40 14.85
N PRO A 355 1.53 -6.05 14.11
CA PRO A 355 1.93 -7.41 14.45
C PRO A 355 2.88 -7.41 15.64
N ASP A 356 2.50 -8.16 16.67
CA ASP A 356 3.33 -8.38 17.85
C ASP A 356 4.31 -9.54 17.62
N ASN A 357 5.37 -9.59 18.42
CA ASN A 357 6.29 -10.73 18.50
C ASN A 357 6.96 -11.13 17.16
N GLY A 358 7.07 -10.20 16.20
CA GLY A 358 7.64 -10.46 14.88
C GLY A 358 6.74 -11.27 13.95
N ALA A 359 5.43 -11.32 14.22
CA ALA A 359 4.46 -11.99 13.37
C ALA A 359 4.30 -11.28 12.00
N THR A 360 3.84 -12.01 10.99
CA THR A 360 3.25 -11.38 9.80
C THR A 360 1.86 -10.87 10.18
N ALA A 361 1.46 -9.67 9.76
CA ALA A 361 0.14 -9.12 10.09
C ALA A 361 -0.98 -9.81 9.29
N VAL A 362 -0.81 -9.94 7.98
CA VAL A 362 -1.79 -10.56 7.08
C VAL A 362 -1.10 -11.52 6.12
N ARG A 363 -1.68 -12.70 5.96
CA ARG A 363 -1.31 -13.69 4.94
C ARG A 363 -2.52 -14.07 4.13
N VAL A 364 -2.37 -14.07 2.80
CA VAL A 364 -3.39 -14.51 1.87
C VAL A 364 -2.94 -15.83 1.25
N ALA A 365 -3.82 -16.83 1.20
CA ALA A 365 -3.55 -18.08 0.47
C ALA A 365 -3.54 -17.86 -1.05
N ASP A 366 -3.14 -18.88 -1.82
CA ASP A 366 -3.17 -18.85 -3.30
C ASP A 366 -4.61 -19.02 -3.85
N VAL A 367 -5.48 -18.06 -3.54
CA VAL A 367 -6.92 -18.09 -3.82
C VAL A 367 -7.40 -16.87 -4.61
N ASP A 368 -8.51 -17.04 -5.34
CA ASP A 368 -9.03 -16.02 -6.24
C ASP A 368 -9.70 -14.87 -5.48
N GLY A 369 -9.63 -13.66 -6.03
CA GLY A 369 -10.59 -12.60 -5.77
C GLY A 369 -10.55 -11.95 -4.40
N VAL A 370 -9.51 -12.20 -3.59
CA VAL A 370 -9.38 -11.52 -2.29
C VAL A 370 -9.26 -10.02 -2.50
N ARG A 371 -9.91 -9.22 -1.65
CA ARG A 371 -9.85 -7.76 -1.68
C ARG A 371 -9.37 -7.23 -0.33
N LEU A 372 -8.15 -6.73 -0.30
CA LEU A 372 -7.57 -6.02 0.84
C LEU A 372 -7.68 -4.52 0.57
N ALA A 373 -8.35 -3.78 1.45
CA ALA A 373 -8.65 -2.38 1.19
C ALA A 373 -8.63 -1.49 2.44
N GLY A 374 -7.96 -0.33 2.38
CA GLY A 374 -8.17 0.79 3.31
C GLY A 374 -7.66 0.60 4.74
N PHE A 375 -6.53 -0.09 4.93
CA PHE A 375 -5.93 -0.27 6.26
C PHE A 375 -4.41 -0.07 6.24
N LEU A 376 -3.86 0.32 7.39
CA LEU A 376 -2.43 0.47 7.62
C LEU A 376 -1.89 -0.80 8.31
N VAL A 377 -0.70 -1.25 7.92
CA VAL A 377 0.09 -2.21 8.68
C VAL A 377 1.28 -1.47 9.27
N ASP A 378 1.36 -1.41 10.59
CA ASP A 378 2.38 -0.66 11.31
C ASP A 378 3.30 -1.63 12.06
N ALA A 379 4.58 -1.65 11.74
CA ALA A 379 5.51 -2.65 12.24
C ALA A 379 5.70 -2.55 13.76
N GLY A 380 5.57 -3.68 14.45
CA GLY A 380 5.94 -3.78 15.87
C GLY A 380 7.46 -3.68 16.10
N PRO A 381 7.90 -3.49 17.36
CA PRO A 381 9.32 -3.31 17.70
C PRO A 381 10.18 -4.57 17.48
N VAL A 382 9.56 -5.75 17.55
CA VAL A 382 10.21 -7.02 17.23
C VAL A 382 10.16 -7.24 15.73
N ASN A 383 11.34 -7.45 15.11
CA ASN A 383 11.46 -7.60 13.67
C ASN A 383 10.54 -8.70 13.12
N SER A 384 9.62 -8.30 12.25
CA SER A 384 8.80 -9.24 11.46
C SER A 384 9.57 -9.67 10.21
N ARG A 385 9.55 -10.96 9.86
CA ARG A 385 10.17 -11.39 8.59
C ARG A 385 9.46 -10.77 7.39
N THR A 386 8.12 -10.80 7.41
CA THR A 386 7.23 -10.18 6.45
C THR A 386 6.08 -9.50 7.18
N LEU A 387 5.56 -8.36 6.71
CA LEU A 387 4.36 -7.72 7.30
C LEU A 387 3.09 -8.12 6.55
N LEU A 388 3.15 -8.12 5.21
CA LEU A 388 2.07 -8.52 4.31
C LEU A 388 2.56 -9.56 3.31
N GLU A 389 1.86 -10.68 3.16
CA GLU A 389 2.18 -11.74 2.21
C GLU A 389 0.95 -12.12 1.38
N ILE A 390 1.03 -11.95 0.06
CA ILE A 390 -0.02 -12.29 -0.90
C ILE A 390 0.35 -13.57 -1.64
N GLY A 391 -0.28 -14.68 -1.26
CA GLY A 391 0.09 -16.01 -1.71
C GLY A 391 1.30 -16.55 -0.96
N PRO A 392 1.38 -17.86 -0.69
CA PRO A 392 2.57 -18.48 -0.12
C PRO A 392 3.74 -18.48 -1.12
N ALA A 393 4.96 -18.63 -0.63
CA ALA A 393 6.12 -18.87 -1.49
C ALA A 393 5.89 -20.08 -2.42
N GLY A 394 6.19 -19.93 -3.71
CA GLY A 394 5.93 -20.95 -4.72
C GLY A 394 4.48 -20.97 -5.25
N ALA A 395 3.66 -19.97 -4.91
CA ALA A 395 2.36 -19.74 -5.54
C ALA A 395 2.47 -19.74 -7.07
N ALA A 396 1.56 -20.46 -7.72
CA ALA A 396 1.63 -20.70 -9.16
C ALA A 396 0.25 -20.74 -9.83
N LYS A 397 -0.84 -20.63 -9.08
CA LYS A 397 -2.19 -20.64 -9.64
C LYS A 397 -2.42 -19.41 -10.53
N ASP A 398 -3.16 -19.61 -11.61
CA ASP A 398 -3.64 -18.51 -12.46
C ASP A 398 -4.86 -17.85 -11.80
N HIS A 399 -4.78 -16.52 -11.67
CA HIS A 399 -5.84 -15.70 -11.10
C HIS A 399 -6.32 -14.61 -12.08
N SER A 400 -6.00 -14.73 -13.36
CA SER A 400 -6.26 -13.68 -14.37
C SER A 400 -7.73 -13.25 -14.46
N ALA A 401 -8.65 -14.21 -14.30
CA ALA A 401 -10.10 -13.97 -14.30
C ALA A 401 -10.56 -13.17 -13.08
N ASN A 402 -10.02 -13.47 -11.90
CA ASN A 402 -10.43 -12.87 -10.63
C ASN A 402 -9.22 -12.70 -9.69
N PRO A 403 -8.39 -11.69 -9.93
CA PRO A 403 -7.15 -11.51 -9.18
C PRO A 403 -7.42 -11.06 -7.75
N THR A 404 -6.44 -11.27 -6.87
CA THR A 404 -6.39 -10.56 -5.59
C THR A 404 -6.08 -9.08 -5.83
N THR A 405 -6.74 -8.17 -5.10
CA THR A 405 -6.47 -6.73 -5.13
C THR A 405 -6.02 -6.22 -3.77
N VAL A 406 -5.02 -5.33 -3.79
CA VAL A 406 -4.49 -4.58 -2.64
C VAL A 406 -4.68 -3.10 -2.94
N GLN A 407 -5.52 -2.39 -2.17
CA GLN A 407 -5.94 -1.02 -2.50
C GLN A 407 -5.99 -0.12 -1.28
N ASP A 408 -5.22 0.96 -1.26
CA ASP A 408 -5.08 1.81 -0.07
C ASP A 408 -4.66 0.98 1.17
N VAL A 409 -3.81 -0.02 0.95
CA VAL A 409 -3.14 -0.74 2.02
C VAL A 409 -1.78 -0.10 2.17
N PHE A 410 -1.49 0.39 3.35
CA PHE A 410 -0.28 1.14 3.63
C PHE A 410 0.60 0.36 4.60
N VAL A 411 1.91 0.59 4.57
CA VAL A 411 2.85 0.00 5.51
C VAL A 411 3.74 1.08 6.11
N ARG A 412 3.89 1.05 7.43
CA ARG A 412 4.79 1.93 8.18
C ARG A 412 5.78 1.12 9.00
N ILE A 413 7.04 1.56 9.02
CA ILE A 413 8.11 0.97 9.83
C ILE A 413 8.83 2.08 10.61
N GLY A 414 8.42 2.27 11.87
CA GLY A 414 8.93 3.35 12.73
C GLY A 414 8.05 4.60 12.74
N GLY A 415 8.53 5.68 13.37
CA GLY A 415 7.86 6.99 13.46
C GLY A 415 6.97 7.13 14.71
N ALA A 416 6.15 6.11 14.99
CA ALA A 416 5.35 6.01 16.23
C ALA A 416 6.02 5.15 17.32
N GLY A 417 7.36 5.12 17.34
CA GLY A 417 8.18 4.20 18.11
C GLY A 417 9.06 3.37 17.19
N ALA A 418 9.90 2.51 17.77
CA ALA A 418 10.72 1.60 16.96
C ALA A 418 9.83 0.53 16.32
N GLY A 419 9.97 0.33 15.01
CA GLY A 419 9.32 -0.76 14.26
C GLY A 419 10.32 -1.40 13.32
N LYS A 420 10.27 -2.71 13.12
CA LYS A 420 11.22 -3.42 12.24
C LYS A 420 10.54 -4.48 11.39
N ALA A 421 10.98 -4.59 10.14
CA ALA A 421 10.63 -5.70 9.27
C ALA A 421 11.77 -6.00 8.29
N THR A 422 12.01 -7.28 8.00
CA THR A 422 13.02 -7.62 6.98
C THR A 422 12.50 -7.29 5.57
N THR A 423 11.28 -7.72 5.26
CA THR A 423 10.57 -7.35 4.04
C THR A 423 9.17 -6.86 4.39
N SER A 424 8.73 -5.72 3.86
CA SER A 424 7.41 -5.18 4.23
C SER A 424 6.28 -5.93 3.53
N MET A 425 6.33 -6.01 2.20
CA MET A 425 5.30 -6.68 1.39
C MET A 425 5.92 -7.71 0.44
N VAL A 426 5.35 -8.91 0.42
CA VAL A 426 5.71 -9.97 -0.54
C VAL A 426 4.49 -10.36 -1.36
N ILE A 427 4.64 -10.36 -2.68
CA ILE A 427 3.57 -10.71 -3.64
C ILE A 427 4.01 -11.94 -4.42
N ASN A 428 3.50 -13.10 -4.02
CA ASN A 428 3.77 -14.38 -4.68
C ASN A 428 2.66 -14.77 -5.66
N SER A 429 1.38 -14.48 -5.35
CA SER A 429 0.27 -14.84 -6.24
C SER A 429 0.30 -14.08 -7.56
N ARG A 430 0.10 -14.82 -8.65
CA ARG A 430 0.05 -14.30 -10.02
C ARG A 430 -1.13 -13.34 -10.21
N HIS A 431 -1.00 -12.40 -11.15
CA HIS A 431 -2.04 -11.43 -11.52
C HIS A 431 -2.51 -10.49 -10.41
N THR A 432 -1.87 -10.49 -9.23
CA THR A 432 -2.22 -9.57 -8.15
C THR A 432 -2.20 -8.13 -8.68
N ILE A 433 -3.23 -7.36 -8.33
CA ILE A 433 -3.31 -5.93 -8.65
C ILE A 433 -3.04 -5.15 -7.35
N VAL A 434 -1.96 -4.38 -7.34
CA VAL A 434 -1.68 -3.39 -6.30
C VAL A 434 -2.06 -2.03 -6.85
N ASP A 435 -3.13 -1.45 -6.33
CA ASP A 435 -3.68 -0.20 -6.83
C ASP A 435 -3.77 0.84 -5.71
N HIS A 436 -2.73 1.68 -5.66
CA HIS A 436 -2.34 2.55 -4.56
C HIS A 436 -1.84 1.80 -3.32
N THR A 437 -0.54 1.89 -3.07
CA THR A 437 0.11 1.51 -1.83
C THR A 437 1.19 2.53 -1.50
N TRP A 438 1.42 2.74 -0.20
CA TRP A 438 2.60 3.42 0.30
C TRP A 438 3.27 2.53 1.32
N VAL A 439 4.52 2.15 1.04
CA VAL A 439 5.31 1.27 1.89
C VAL A 439 6.50 2.09 2.35
N TRP A 440 6.48 2.52 3.61
CA TRP A 440 7.34 3.60 4.10
C TRP A 440 8.13 3.15 5.34
N ARG A 441 9.45 3.06 5.19
CA ARG A 441 10.35 3.06 6.34
C ARG A 441 10.47 4.50 6.84
N ALA A 442 10.15 4.75 8.10
CA ALA A 442 10.06 6.10 8.61
C ALA A 442 11.39 6.87 8.51
N ASP A 443 11.35 8.08 7.97
CA ASP A 443 12.48 9.04 7.93
C ASP A 443 12.40 10.09 9.07
N HIS A 444 11.26 10.21 9.74
CA HIS A 444 11.04 11.12 10.87
C HIS A 444 10.08 10.55 11.93
N GLY A 445 9.98 11.24 13.06
CA GLY A 445 9.24 10.79 14.24
C GLY A 445 10.14 10.08 15.25
N THR A 446 9.54 9.30 16.15
CA THR A 446 10.27 8.56 17.18
C THR A 446 10.67 7.17 16.70
N GLY A 447 11.78 6.63 17.21
CA GLY A 447 12.24 5.29 16.87
C GLY A 447 12.79 5.16 15.44
N VAL A 448 13.32 6.24 14.87
CA VAL A 448 13.91 6.27 13.52
C VAL A 448 15.44 6.25 13.59
N GLY A 449 16.07 5.57 12.62
CA GLY A 449 17.50 5.55 12.42
C GLY A 449 17.95 4.25 11.75
N TRP A 450 19.18 4.23 11.23
CA TRP A 450 19.68 3.17 10.33
C TRP A 450 19.42 1.76 10.85
N GLU A 451 19.70 1.55 12.15
CA GLU A 451 19.44 0.29 12.86
C GLU A 451 18.17 0.31 13.73
N THR A 452 17.62 1.49 14.07
CA THR A 452 16.49 1.64 15.00
C THR A 452 15.19 1.13 14.39
N ASN A 453 14.88 1.55 13.16
CA ASN A 453 13.75 1.07 12.37
C ASN A 453 14.21 0.39 11.08
N ARG A 454 15.30 -0.39 11.17
CA ARG A 454 15.85 -1.09 10.01
C ARG A 454 14.78 -1.90 9.28
N ALA A 455 14.68 -1.64 7.99
CA ALA A 455 13.92 -2.44 7.05
C ALA A 455 14.69 -2.56 5.73
N ASP A 456 15.13 -3.78 5.43
CA ASP A 456 16.01 -4.01 4.28
C ASP A 456 15.24 -3.91 2.96
N TYR A 457 14.02 -4.47 2.87
CA TYR A 457 13.28 -4.56 1.60
C TYR A 457 11.84 -4.04 1.74
N GLY A 458 11.41 -3.19 0.80
CA GLY A 458 10.04 -2.69 0.79
C GLY A 458 9.08 -3.71 0.19
N VAL A 459 9.09 -3.84 -1.13
CA VAL A 459 8.19 -4.71 -1.89
C VAL A 459 8.98 -5.73 -2.67
N VAL A 460 8.67 -7.01 -2.47
CA VAL A 460 9.24 -8.11 -3.26
C VAL A 460 8.12 -8.77 -4.07
N VAL A 461 8.22 -8.71 -5.40
CA VAL A 461 7.24 -9.27 -6.33
C VAL A 461 7.80 -10.53 -6.97
N ASN A 462 7.30 -11.70 -6.55
CA ASN A 462 7.67 -12.99 -7.12
C ASN A 462 6.63 -13.51 -8.12
N GLY A 463 5.37 -13.10 -7.99
CA GLY A 463 4.28 -13.52 -8.87
C GLY A 463 4.41 -12.98 -10.28
N ASP A 464 4.05 -13.80 -11.26
CA ASP A 464 3.94 -13.40 -12.66
C ASP A 464 2.69 -12.54 -12.92
N ASP A 465 2.74 -11.68 -13.93
CA ASP A 465 1.64 -10.84 -14.41
C ASP A 465 1.04 -9.89 -13.36
N VAL A 466 1.79 -9.58 -12.31
CA VAL A 466 1.42 -8.59 -11.29
C VAL A 466 1.38 -7.18 -11.91
N LEU A 467 0.37 -6.40 -11.53
CA LEU A 467 0.20 -5.01 -11.95
C LEU A 467 0.21 -4.10 -10.73
N CYS A 468 1.12 -3.12 -10.71
CA CYS A 468 1.14 -2.04 -9.74
C CYS A 468 0.71 -0.73 -10.41
N THR A 469 -0.30 -0.04 -9.86
CA THR A 469 -0.77 1.27 -10.32
C THR A 469 -0.76 2.26 -9.16
N GLY A 470 0.12 3.26 -9.19
CA GLY A 470 0.33 4.17 -8.05
C GLY A 470 1.17 3.52 -6.93
N LEU A 471 2.41 3.15 -7.23
CA LEU A 471 3.33 2.51 -6.30
C LEU A 471 4.24 3.55 -5.61
N PHE A 472 4.11 3.71 -4.30
CA PHE A 472 4.98 4.58 -3.49
C PHE A 472 5.77 3.71 -2.50
N VAL A 473 7.10 3.73 -2.55
CA VAL A 473 7.94 2.92 -1.65
C VAL A 473 9.21 3.67 -1.29
N GLU A 474 9.51 3.84 0.00
CA GLU A 474 10.53 4.81 0.43
C GLU A 474 11.41 4.34 1.61
N HIS A 475 12.65 4.81 1.56
CA HIS A 475 13.66 4.84 2.61
C HIS A 475 14.19 3.49 3.09
N PHE A 476 14.03 2.41 2.34
CA PHE A 476 14.55 1.10 2.75
C PHE A 476 16.07 1.07 2.75
N ASN A 477 16.66 0.27 3.65
CA ASN A 477 18.11 0.14 3.76
C ASN A 477 18.75 -0.51 2.52
N LYS A 478 17.98 -1.30 1.76
CA LYS A 478 18.42 -1.94 0.50
C LYS A 478 17.47 -1.62 -0.66
N TYR A 479 16.91 -2.63 -1.31
CA TYR A 479 15.99 -2.44 -2.44
C TYR A 479 14.61 -2.06 -1.93
N ASP A 480 14.13 -0.88 -2.30
CA ASP A 480 12.77 -0.46 -2.01
C ASP A 480 11.79 -1.37 -2.75
N VAL A 481 12.05 -1.67 -4.04
CA VAL A 481 11.32 -2.66 -4.84
C VAL A 481 12.27 -3.66 -5.48
N GLN A 482 11.96 -4.95 -5.32
CA GLN A 482 12.60 -6.05 -6.05
C GLN A 482 11.56 -6.87 -6.80
N TRP A 483 11.73 -6.99 -8.12
CA TRP A 483 10.81 -7.68 -9.02
C TRP A 483 11.46 -8.92 -9.64
N ASN A 484 10.95 -10.09 -9.27
CA ASN A 484 11.42 -11.40 -9.71
C ASN A 484 10.43 -12.10 -10.65
N GLY A 485 9.15 -11.72 -10.65
CA GLY A 485 8.11 -12.31 -11.50
C GLY A 485 8.13 -11.83 -12.95
N GLN A 486 7.60 -12.64 -13.87
CA GLN A 486 7.55 -12.36 -15.30
C GLN A 486 6.36 -11.50 -15.69
N ARG A 487 6.48 -10.72 -16.76
CA ARG A 487 5.40 -9.88 -17.35
C ARG A 487 4.78 -8.90 -16.36
N GLY A 488 5.58 -8.49 -15.38
CA GLY A 488 5.19 -7.48 -14.40
C GLY A 488 5.01 -6.11 -15.04
N ARG A 489 4.06 -5.32 -14.52
CA ARG A 489 3.82 -3.95 -14.99
C ARG A 489 3.71 -2.97 -13.82
N THR A 490 4.34 -1.80 -13.95
CA THR A 490 4.18 -0.68 -13.01
C THR A 490 3.79 0.59 -13.76
N ILE A 491 2.65 1.19 -13.43
CA ILE A 491 2.25 2.51 -13.92
C ILE A 491 2.29 3.46 -12.73
N PHE A 492 3.16 4.45 -12.82
CA PHE A 492 3.58 5.33 -11.73
C PHE A 492 4.38 4.62 -10.63
N PHE A 493 5.59 5.12 -10.39
CA PHE A 493 6.39 4.82 -9.20
C PHE A 493 6.98 6.10 -8.61
N GLN A 494 6.94 6.21 -7.30
CA GLN A 494 7.66 7.24 -6.56
C GLN A 494 8.47 6.57 -5.45
N ASN A 495 9.70 7.03 -5.30
CA ASN A 495 10.63 6.59 -4.27
C ASN A 495 11.50 7.75 -3.78
N GLU A 496 11.85 7.66 -2.51
CA GLU A 496 13.00 8.33 -1.93
C GLU A 496 13.92 7.31 -1.28
N LYS A 497 15.24 7.46 -1.43
CA LYS A 497 16.24 6.61 -0.76
C LYS A 497 16.30 6.89 0.74
N ALA A 498 16.91 5.99 1.50
CA ALA A 498 17.14 6.18 2.92
C ALA A 498 18.07 7.38 3.17
N TYR A 499 17.61 8.37 3.92
CA TYR A 499 18.37 9.59 4.19
C TYR A 499 19.54 9.36 5.16
N ASP A 500 19.39 8.34 5.99
CA ASP A 500 20.15 8.10 7.21
C ASP A 500 21.23 7.03 7.06
N ALA A 501 21.62 6.71 5.83
CA ALA A 501 22.80 5.88 5.58
C ALA A 501 24.04 6.57 6.20
N PRO A 502 24.78 5.90 7.10
CA PRO A 502 25.85 6.56 7.85
C PRO A 502 27.13 6.79 7.04
N ASN A 503 27.27 6.12 5.90
CA ASN A 503 28.37 6.24 4.94
C ASN A 503 28.11 5.37 3.70
N GLN A 504 28.95 5.54 2.67
CA GLN A 504 28.90 4.74 1.44
C GLN A 504 28.99 3.22 1.69
N ALA A 505 29.80 2.78 2.67
CA ALA A 505 30.01 1.36 2.93
C ALA A 505 28.74 0.66 3.44
N ALA A 506 27.89 1.36 4.19
CA ALA A 506 26.63 0.83 4.70
C ALA A 506 25.63 0.49 3.58
N VAL A 507 25.72 1.17 2.44
CA VAL A 507 24.85 0.97 1.27
C VAL A 507 25.56 0.27 0.11
N GLN A 508 26.81 -0.17 0.28
CA GLN A 508 27.55 -0.87 -0.77
C GLN A 508 26.86 -2.20 -1.14
N ASN A 509 26.66 -2.42 -2.43
CA ASN A 509 26.00 -3.60 -2.99
C ASN A 509 26.94 -4.32 -3.96
N GLY A 510 27.88 -5.10 -3.40
CA GLY A 510 28.97 -5.68 -4.18
C GLY A 510 29.81 -4.57 -4.84
N ALA A 511 29.93 -4.59 -6.17
CA ALA A 511 30.61 -3.54 -6.92
C ALA A 511 29.75 -2.27 -7.15
N VAL A 512 28.44 -2.34 -6.92
CA VAL A 512 27.49 -1.23 -7.14
C VAL A 512 27.41 -0.36 -5.90
N LYS A 513 27.48 0.96 -6.08
CA LYS A 513 27.28 1.94 -5.00
C LYS A 513 25.79 2.11 -4.73
N GLY A 514 25.30 1.64 -3.59
CA GLY A 514 23.87 1.72 -3.27
C GLY A 514 23.05 0.56 -3.84
N TYR A 515 21.84 0.43 -3.31
CA TYR A 515 20.82 -0.48 -3.81
C TYR A 515 19.81 0.32 -4.64
N ALA A 516 19.45 -0.15 -5.83
CA ALA A 516 18.44 0.50 -6.66
C ALA A 516 17.12 0.70 -5.88
N ALA A 517 16.38 1.77 -6.18
CA ALA A 517 15.01 1.90 -5.72
C ALA A 517 14.12 0.81 -6.33
N TYR A 518 14.39 0.43 -7.58
CA TYR A 518 13.62 -0.56 -8.30
C TYR A 518 14.54 -1.52 -9.05
N LYS A 519 14.63 -2.77 -8.60
CA LYS A 519 15.45 -3.84 -9.19
C LYS A 519 14.55 -4.86 -9.88
N VAL A 520 14.67 -5.00 -11.20
CA VAL A 520 14.18 -6.17 -11.94
C VAL A 520 15.25 -7.25 -11.95
N GLY A 521 14.92 -8.47 -11.55
CA GLY A 521 15.85 -9.61 -11.50
C GLY A 521 16.45 -9.97 -12.85
N ASP A 522 17.71 -10.40 -12.88
CA ASP A 522 18.47 -10.61 -14.13
C ASP A 522 17.91 -11.72 -15.02
N HIS A 523 17.16 -12.65 -14.42
CA HIS A 523 16.45 -13.73 -15.10
C HIS A 523 15.16 -13.28 -15.77
N VAL A 524 14.60 -12.12 -15.42
CA VAL A 524 13.31 -11.65 -15.93
C VAL A 524 13.42 -11.35 -17.43
N THR A 525 12.51 -11.89 -18.23
CA THR A 525 12.53 -11.71 -19.70
C THR A 525 11.48 -10.73 -20.19
N ALA A 526 10.47 -10.43 -19.38
CA ALA A 526 9.39 -9.51 -19.70
C ALA A 526 9.02 -8.66 -18.48
N HIS A 527 9.06 -7.34 -18.61
CA HIS A 527 8.67 -6.38 -17.58
C HIS A 527 8.40 -5.03 -18.24
N GLU A 528 7.49 -4.22 -17.69
CA GLU A 528 7.27 -2.87 -18.23
C GLU A 528 6.89 -1.82 -17.18
N GLY A 529 7.53 -0.65 -17.23
CA GLY A 529 7.26 0.47 -16.33
C GLY A 529 6.98 1.80 -17.05
N TRP A 530 6.09 2.63 -16.51
CA TRP A 530 5.77 3.97 -17.02
C TRP A 530 5.76 5.04 -15.92
N GLY A 531 6.52 6.11 -16.10
CA GLY A 531 6.56 7.27 -15.20
C GLY A 531 7.09 6.92 -13.81
N LEU A 532 8.39 6.63 -13.69
CA LEU A 532 9.01 6.19 -12.43
C LEU A 532 10.06 7.19 -11.96
N GLY A 533 9.97 7.61 -10.70
CA GLY A 533 10.93 8.52 -10.06
C GLY A 533 11.59 7.95 -8.81
N SER A 534 12.89 8.25 -8.63
CA SER A 534 13.65 7.95 -7.40
C SER A 534 14.48 9.15 -6.96
N TYR A 535 14.31 9.58 -5.71
CA TYR A 535 14.92 10.80 -5.17
C TYR A 535 15.93 10.45 -4.08
N CYS A 536 16.97 11.26 -3.88
CA CYS A 536 17.90 11.09 -2.77
C CYS A 536 18.04 12.37 -1.95
N TYR A 537 18.13 12.19 -0.63
CA TYR A 537 18.38 13.25 0.35
C TYR A 537 19.24 12.68 1.48
N TYR A 538 20.48 12.27 1.16
CA TYR A 538 21.43 11.74 2.14
C TYR A 538 21.94 12.85 3.07
N ASN A 539 21.08 13.40 3.90
CA ASN A 539 21.40 14.52 4.79
C ASN A 539 22.36 14.12 5.93
N VAL A 540 22.42 12.83 6.28
CA VAL A 540 23.36 12.31 7.28
C VAL A 540 24.79 12.22 6.73
N ASP A 541 24.96 11.75 5.50
CA ASP A 541 26.23 11.80 4.78
C ASP A 541 26.00 12.24 3.32
N PRO A 542 26.04 13.57 3.04
CA PRO A 542 25.84 14.11 1.71
C PRO A 542 26.91 13.69 0.68
N GLY A 543 28.00 13.05 1.11
CA GLY A 543 29.03 12.51 0.23
C GLY A 543 28.65 11.17 -0.44
N ILE A 544 27.53 10.56 -0.04
CA ILE A 544 27.07 9.30 -0.61
C ILE A 544 26.69 9.46 -2.09
N VAL A 545 27.14 8.49 -2.88
CA VAL A 545 26.80 8.34 -4.28
C VAL A 545 25.94 7.09 -4.47
N GLN A 546 24.78 7.27 -5.10
CA GLN A 546 23.88 6.21 -5.51
C GLN A 546 24.14 5.94 -7.00
N HIS A 547 24.52 4.72 -7.37
CA HIS A 547 24.93 4.42 -8.74
C HIS A 547 23.77 4.63 -9.72
N HIS A 548 22.58 4.13 -9.39
CA HIS A 548 21.36 4.35 -10.18
C HIS A 548 20.09 4.29 -9.33
N GLY A 549 19.00 4.90 -9.82
CA GLY A 549 17.66 4.71 -9.25
C GLY A 549 17.07 3.36 -9.63
N PHE A 550 17.32 2.91 -10.86
CA PHE A 550 16.71 1.71 -11.44
C PHE A 550 17.76 0.70 -11.89
N SER A 551 17.47 -0.59 -11.76
CA SER A 551 18.32 -1.65 -12.31
C SER A 551 17.50 -2.76 -12.94
N ALA A 552 17.83 -3.11 -14.18
CA ALA A 552 17.06 -4.10 -14.93
C ALA A 552 17.90 -4.80 -16.02
N PRO A 553 17.54 -6.02 -16.45
CA PRO A 553 18.14 -6.62 -17.63
C PRO A 553 18.00 -5.73 -18.87
N ASN A 554 19.09 -5.54 -19.63
CA ASN A 554 19.01 -4.94 -20.96
C ASN A 554 18.60 -6.04 -21.98
N ARG A 555 17.31 -6.11 -22.31
CA ARG A 555 16.77 -7.03 -23.33
C ARG A 555 15.41 -6.55 -23.86
N PRO A 556 14.99 -6.94 -25.08
CA PRO A 556 13.82 -6.36 -25.75
C PRO A 556 12.49 -6.42 -24.98
N GLY A 557 12.30 -7.42 -24.10
CA GLY A 557 11.05 -7.59 -23.35
C GLY A 557 10.98 -6.84 -22.01
N VAL A 558 12.08 -6.26 -21.53
CA VAL A 558 12.13 -5.55 -20.24
C VAL A 558 12.22 -4.06 -20.56
N ARG A 559 11.12 -3.33 -20.49
CA ARG A 559 11.04 -1.95 -21.01
C ARG A 559 10.68 -0.94 -19.93
N PHE A 560 11.16 0.28 -20.04
CA PHE A 560 10.73 1.40 -19.21
C PHE A 560 10.51 2.64 -20.06
N HIS A 561 9.57 3.45 -19.61
CA HIS A 561 9.19 4.71 -20.22
C HIS A 561 9.17 5.77 -19.13
N ASP A 562 9.81 6.90 -19.40
CA ASP A 562 9.77 8.10 -18.56
C ASP A 562 10.33 7.87 -17.14
N LEU A 563 11.61 7.53 -17.08
CA LEU A 563 12.36 7.41 -15.83
C LEU A 563 12.99 8.75 -15.45
N LEU A 564 13.06 9.03 -14.14
CA LEU A 564 13.85 10.13 -13.61
C LEU A 564 14.51 9.80 -12.26
N VAL A 565 15.63 10.46 -11.99
CA VAL A 565 16.23 10.53 -10.65
C VAL A 565 16.49 11.98 -10.24
N VAL A 566 16.42 12.28 -8.95
CA VAL A 566 16.57 13.65 -8.41
C VAL A 566 17.43 13.63 -7.15
N SER A 567 18.42 14.52 -7.05
CA SER A 567 19.05 14.85 -5.76
C SER A 567 18.37 16.06 -5.15
N LEU A 568 17.86 15.93 -3.93
CA LEU A 568 17.20 17.00 -3.20
C LEU A 568 18.25 17.89 -2.53
N GLY A 569 18.44 19.10 -3.04
CA GLY A 569 19.37 20.08 -2.48
C GLY A 569 20.85 19.66 -2.53
N GLY A 570 21.21 18.66 -3.36
CA GLY A 570 22.59 18.16 -3.46
C GLY A 570 23.02 17.23 -2.33
N ASN A 571 22.09 16.69 -1.54
CA ASN A 571 22.39 15.75 -0.46
C ASN A 571 22.56 14.33 -1.01
N GLY A 572 23.79 14.00 -1.37
CA GLY A 572 24.15 12.87 -2.20
C GLY A 572 23.78 13.06 -3.68
N GLN A 573 24.25 12.18 -4.54
CA GLN A 573 24.04 12.26 -6.00
C GLN A 573 23.81 10.89 -6.63
N TYR A 574 23.09 10.87 -7.76
CA TYR A 574 23.00 9.73 -8.65
C TYR A 574 24.10 9.76 -9.71
N GLU A 575 24.74 8.63 -10.01
CA GLU A 575 25.66 8.52 -11.18
C GLU A 575 24.88 8.33 -12.48
N HIS A 576 23.78 7.56 -12.45
CA HIS A 576 22.93 7.23 -13.58
C HIS A 576 21.45 7.17 -13.20
N VAL A 577 20.57 7.16 -14.19
CA VAL A 577 19.13 6.95 -13.98
C VAL A 577 18.87 5.44 -13.82
N ILE A 578 19.24 4.65 -14.83
CA ILE A 578 19.04 3.20 -14.89
C ILE A 578 20.30 2.47 -15.34
N ASN A 579 20.78 1.50 -14.57
CA ASN A 579 22.07 0.82 -14.81
C ASN A 579 23.19 1.85 -15.09
N GLU A 580 23.69 1.90 -16.32
CA GLU A 580 24.73 2.81 -16.82
C GLU A 580 24.18 3.92 -17.75
N THR A 581 22.85 4.08 -17.82
CA THR A 581 22.14 4.98 -18.74
C THR A 581 21.50 6.15 -18.01
N GLY A 582 21.56 7.33 -18.63
CA GLY A 582 21.13 8.60 -18.04
C GLY A 582 22.29 9.35 -17.40
N ALA A 583 22.21 10.69 -17.44
CA ALA A 583 23.23 11.55 -16.87
C ALA A 583 23.22 11.48 -15.33
N PRO A 584 24.33 11.80 -14.65
CA PRO A 584 24.33 11.97 -13.20
C PRO A 584 23.49 13.19 -12.80
N THR A 585 22.99 13.19 -11.57
CA THR A 585 22.55 14.44 -10.93
C THR A 585 23.77 15.23 -10.48
N SER A 586 23.65 16.56 -10.38
CA SER A 586 24.75 17.41 -9.93
C SER A 586 24.25 18.72 -9.32
N GLY A 587 25.11 19.37 -8.53
CA GLY A 587 24.79 20.63 -7.87
C GLY A 587 23.70 20.51 -6.82
N THR A 588 23.08 21.64 -6.47
CA THR A 588 22.09 21.77 -5.40
C THR A 588 20.71 22.23 -5.89
N SER A 589 20.55 22.42 -7.21
CA SER A 589 19.34 23.02 -7.81
C SER A 589 18.14 22.07 -7.90
N THR A 590 18.27 20.81 -7.48
CA THR A 590 17.19 19.80 -7.52
C THR A 590 16.61 19.60 -8.93
N THR A 591 17.50 19.46 -9.92
CA THR A 591 17.12 19.23 -11.32
C THR A 591 17.04 17.72 -11.61
N PRO A 592 15.93 17.22 -12.17
CA PRO A 592 15.82 15.81 -12.56
C PRO A 592 16.81 15.44 -13.67
N SER A 593 17.42 14.26 -13.56
CA SER A 593 18.05 13.55 -14.68
C SER A 593 17.06 12.52 -15.21
N THR A 594 16.91 12.39 -16.53
CA THR A 594 15.82 11.63 -17.15
C THR A 594 16.31 10.62 -18.18
N VAL A 595 15.54 9.55 -18.36
CA VAL A 595 15.64 8.59 -19.46
C VAL A 595 14.23 8.32 -19.98
N VAL A 596 13.96 8.73 -21.22
CA VAL A 596 12.62 8.62 -21.82
C VAL A 596 12.26 7.17 -22.15
N SER A 597 13.23 6.35 -22.56
CA SER A 597 13.00 4.96 -22.95
C SER A 597 14.19 4.08 -22.56
N TYR A 598 13.90 2.81 -22.21
CA TYR A 598 14.89 1.78 -21.92
C TYR A 598 14.33 0.38 -22.21
N PRO A 599 15.15 -0.61 -22.60
CA PRO A 599 16.48 -0.43 -23.16
C PRO A 599 16.40 0.24 -24.52
#